data_AF-A0A1A8NH23-F1
#
_entry.id   AF-A0A1A8NH23-F1
#
_cell.length_a   1.000
_cell.length_b   1.000
_cell.length_c   1.000
_cell.angle_alpha   90.00
_cell.angle_beta   90.00
_cell.angle_gamma   90.00
#
_symmetry.space_group_name_H-M   'P 1'
#
loop_
_entity.id
_entity.type
_entity.pdbx_description
1 polymer ?
#
loop_
_entity_poly.entity_id
_entity_poly.type
_entity_poly.pdbx_seq_one_letter_code
_entity_poly.pdbx_strand_id
1 'polypeptide(L)'
;QDEVNLPKHKLITETPTRWGSRHAMIARILEQEKAIAKVLSDDRKNRHLIPSWQDIDVLESVHKALNPLVDFTDALSGEAYVSVSCVKPVLQLFNEEVLKPDDTDTELTKAIKNRRVSCDV
;
A
#
# COMPACT_ATOMS: atom_id res chain seq x y z
N GLN A 1 10.25 19.25 2.88
CA GLN A 1 10.35 18.47 1.63
C GLN A 1 11.60 18.89 0.86
N ASP A 2 11.75 20.16 0.48
CA ASP A 2 12.98 20.69 -0.14
C ASP A 2 14.24 20.42 0.67
N GLU A 3 14.18 20.66 1.98
CA GLU A 3 15.32 20.47 2.89
C GLU A 3 15.80 19.01 3.02
N VAL A 4 14.99 18.05 2.57
CA VAL A 4 15.30 16.61 2.59
C VAL A 4 15.28 16.00 1.19
N ASN A 5 15.28 16.83 0.14
CA ASN A 5 15.26 16.44 -1.27
C ASN A 5 14.10 15.48 -1.64
N LEU A 6 12.92 15.71 -1.07
CA LEU A 6 11.70 14.96 -1.39
C LEU A 6 10.74 15.78 -2.27
N PRO A 7 9.95 15.14 -3.14
CA PRO A 7 8.96 15.84 -3.95
C PRO A 7 7.92 16.53 -3.07
N LYS A 8 7.40 17.67 -3.54
CA LYS A 8 6.39 18.48 -2.83
C LYS A 8 5.00 17.90 -3.00
N HIS A 9 4.64 16.99 -2.12
CA HIS A 9 3.33 16.38 -2.07
C HIS A 9 2.62 16.61 -0.74
N LYS A 10 1.31 16.84 -0.80
CA LYS A 10 0.47 16.89 0.41
C LYS A 10 0.28 15.48 0.98
N LEU A 11 0.15 15.38 2.29
CA LEU A 11 -0.31 14.16 2.93
C LEU A 11 -1.72 13.81 2.42
N ILE A 12 -1.98 12.52 2.30
CA ILE A 12 -3.27 12.00 1.84
C ILE A 12 -4.01 11.50 3.07
N THR A 13 -5.25 11.94 3.27
CA THR A 13 -6.12 11.40 4.32
C THR A 13 -6.88 10.20 3.77
N GLU A 14 -6.98 9.15 4.57
CA GLU A 14 -7.80 7.98 4.25
C GLU A 14 -9.29 8.36 4.19
N THR A 15 -10.02 7.74 3.26
CA THR A 15 -11.45 7.99 3.06
C THR A 15 -12.18 6.66 2.93
N PRO A 16 -13.07 6.30 3.88
CA PRO A 16 -13.71 4.99 3.90
C PRO A 16 -14.51 4.62 2.64
N THR A 17 -15.01 5.63 1.91
CA THR A 17 -15.83 5.45 0.70
C THR A 17 -15.01 5.26 -0.58
N ARG A 18 -13.68 5.49 -0.54
CA ARG A 18 -12.79 5.32 -1.69
C ARG A 18 -11.86 4.15 -1.44
N TRP A 19 -12.15 3.05 -2.14
CA TRP A 19 -11.26 1.90 -2.30
C TRP A 19 -9.83 2.38 -2.61
N GLY A 20 -8.84 1.83 -1.91
CA GLY A 20 -7.42 2.18 -2.09
C GLY A 20 -6.94 3.47 -1.38
N SER A 21 -7.81 4.30 -0.81
CA SER A 21 -7.37 5.55 -0.16
C SER A 21 -6.42 5.34 1.02
N ARG A 22 -6.62 4.28 1.80
CA ARG A 22 -5.71 3.88 2.87
C ARG A 22 -4.33 3.50 2.34
N HIS A 23 -4.28 2.71 1.27
CA HIS A 23 -3.04 2.33 0.63
C HIS A 23 -2.30 3.56 0.09
N ALA A 24 -3.01 4.48 -0.58
CA ALA A 24 -2.44 5.72 -1.07
C ALA A 24 -1.89 6.62 0.05
N MET A 25 -2.58 6.67 1.21
CA MET A 25 -2.06 7.33 2.41
C MET A 25 -0.75 6.68 2.89
N ILE A 26 -0.70 5.35 2.97
CA ILE A 26 0.51 4.61 3.37
C ILE A 26 1.67 4.92 2.43
N ALA A 27 1.46 4.80 1.11
CA ALA A 27 2.46 5.11 0.10
C ALA A 27 3.00 6.55 0.26
N ARG A 28 2.11 7.51 0.54
CA ARG A 28 2.50 8.90 0.79
C ARG A 28 3.30 9.07 2.07
N ILE A 29 2.95 8.36 3.15
CA ILE A 29 3.69 8.39 4.41
C ILE A 29 5.10 7.85 4.21
N LEU A 30 5.25 6.72 3.52
CA LEU A 30 6.54 6.13 3.19
C LEU A 30 7.40 7.07 2.33
N GLU A 31 6.81 7.67 1.29
CA GLU A 31 7.50 8.67 0.44
C GLU A 31 7.98 9.89 1.26
N GLN A 32 7.18 10.32 2.25
CA GLN A 32 7.39 11.56 2.98
C GLN A 32 7.95 11.38 4.40
N GLU A 33 8.36 10.17 4.77
CA GLU A 33 8.78 9.79 6.13
C GLU A 33 9.76 10.81 6.73
N LYS A 34 10.85 11.13 6.00
CA LYS A 34 11.89 12.06 6.46
C LYS A 34 11.36 13.48 6.67
N ALA A 35 10.46 13.93 5.80
CA ALA A 35 9.85 15.25 5.92
C ALA A 35 8.88 15.30 7.11
N ILE A 36 8.09 14.24 7.32
CA ILE A 36 7.17 14.10 8.46
C ILE A 36 7.97 14.08 9.77
N ALA A 37 8.99 13.24 9.87
CA ALA A 37 9.83 13.13 11.05
C ALA A 37 10.52 14.44 11.40
N LYS A 38 10.98 15.20 10.40
CA LYS A 38 11.56 16.53 10.60
C LYS A 38 10.55 17.52 11.20
N VAL A 39 9.40 17.68 10.56
CA VAL A 39 8.35 18.62 11.01
C VAL A 39 7.86 18.28 12.41
N LEU A 40 7.64 17.00 12.71
CA LEU A 40 7.18 16.54 14.02
C LEU A 40 8.27 16.61 15.10
N SER A 41 9.55 16.56 14.72
CA SER A 41 10.65 16.74 15.67
C SER A 41 10.73 18.18 16.18
N ASP A 42 10.41 19.14 15.32
CA ASP A 42 10.36 20.57 15.66
C ASP A 42 9.11 20.92 16.49
N ASP A 43 8.03 20.15 16.35
CA ASP A 43 6.81 20.29 17.15
C ASP A 43 6.79 19.39 18.40
N ARG A 44 7.21 19.95 19.54
CA ARG A 44 7.25 19.25 20.83
C ARG A 44 5.94 18.58 21.23
N LYS A 45 4.78 19.14 20.84
CA LYS A 45 3.47 18.57 21.23
C LYS A 45 3.17 17.30 20.44
N ASN A 46 3.58 17.27 19.17
CA ASN A 46 3.24 16.22 18.23
C ASN A 46 4.40 15.24 17.96
N ARG A 47 5.55 15.41 18.64
CA ARG A 47 6.72 14.53 18.53
C ARG A 47 6.42 13.04 18.76
N HIS A 48 5.41 12.74 19.58
CA HIS A 48 4.97 11.36 19.85
C HIS A 48 4.30 10.68 18.65
N LEU A 49 3.99 11.43 17.58
CA LEU A 49 3.40 10.92 16.34
C LEU A 49 4.46 10.55 15.29
N ILE A 50 5.75 10.75 15.58
CA ILE A 50 6.81 10.32 14.66
C ILE A 50 6.75 8.79 14.58
N PRO A 51 6.53 8.20 13.38
CA PRO A 51 6.51 6.76 13.24
C PRO A 51 7.82 6.14 13.73
N SER A 52 7.71 5.08 14.52
CA SER A 52 8.86 4.26 14.90
C SER A 52 9.34 3.43 13.71
N TRP A 53 10.53 2.82 13.81
CA TRP A 53 11.00 1.93 12.75
C TRP A 53 10.05 0.73 12.57
N GLN A 54 9.42 0.25 13.64
CA GLN A 54 8.45 -0.84 13.57
C GLN A 54 7.19 -0.41 12.81
N ASP A 55 6.73 0.84 13.00
CA ASP A 55 5.59 1.36 12.25
C ASP A 55 5.92 1.41 10.76
N ILE A 56 7.12 1.90 10.40
CA ILE A 56 7.58 1.94 9.01
C ILE A 56 7.67 0.54 8.40
N ASP A 57 8.27 -0.43 9.10
CA ASP A 57 8.39 -1.82 8.63
C ASP A 57 7.03 -2.48 8.37
N VAL A 58 6.05 -2.21 9.23
CA VAL A 58 4.66 -2.66 9.04
C VAL A 58 4.03 -1.99 7.81
N LEU A 59 4.21 -0.67 7.67
CA LEU A 59 3.67 0.09 6.53
C LEU A 59 4.27 -0.37 5.19
N GLU A 60 5.59 -0.62 5.15
CA GLU A 60 6.29 -1.16 3.98
C GLU A 60 5.79 -2.56 3.63
N SER A 61 5.61 -3.43 4.63
CA SER A 61 5.08 -4.78 4.43
C SER A 61 3.66 -4.76 3.85
N VAL A 62 2.78 -3.90 4.38
CA VAL A 62 1.41 -3.73 3.87
C VAL A 62 1.42 -3.15 2.46
N HIS A 63 2.26 -2.13 2.20
CA HIS A 63 2.40 -1.54 0.88
C HIS A 63 2.89 -2.57 -0.15
N LYS A 64 3.95 -3.34 0.18
CA LYS A 64 4.49 -4.39 -0.71
C LYS A 64 3.44 -5.44 -1.06
N ALA A 65 2.65 -5.88 -0.07
CA ALA A 65 1.63 -6.90 -0.28
C ALA A 65 0.46 -6.40 -1.15
N LEU A 66 0.02 -5.16 -0.96
CA LEU A 66 -1.23 -4.65 -1.53
C LEU A 66 -1.06 -3.79 -2.78
N ASN A 67 0.11 -3.19 -3.01
CA ASN A 67 0.35 -2.32 -4.16
C ASN A 67 0.02 -3.00 -5.51
N PRO A 68 0.40 -4.27 -5.75
CA PRO A 68 0.05 -4.93 -7.01
C PRO A 68 -1.46 -5.07 -7.26
N LEU A 69 -2.26 -5.21 -6.19
CA LEU A 69 -3.72 -5.27 -6.30
C LEU A 69 -4.29 -3.90 -6.65
N VAL A 70 -3.72 -2.83 -6.09
CA VAL A 70 -4.12 -1.46 -6.42
C VAL A 70 -3.82 -1.17 -7.88
N ASP A 71 -2.59 -1.38 -8.33
CA ASP A 71 -2.16 -1.16 -9.71
C ASP A 71 -3.01 -1.95 -10.70
N PHE A 72 -3.29 -3.21 -10.39
CA PHE A 72 -4.16 -4.04 -11.21
C PHE A 72 -5.57 -3.48 -11.31
N THR A 73 -6.20 -3.11 -10.19
CA THR A 73 -7.59 -2.60 -10.24
C THR A 73 -7.68 -1.26 -10.92
N ASP A 74 -6.65 -0.41 -10.81
CA ASP A 74 -6.59 0.88 -11.50
C ASP A 74 -6.54 0.64 -13.01
N ALA A 75 -5.64 -0.24 -13.47
CA ALA A 75 -5.56 -0.67 -14.86
C ALA A 75 -6.89 -1.26 -15.34
N LEU A 76 -7.47 -2.21 -14.60
CA LEU A 76 -8.74 -2.85 -14.97
C LEU A 76 -9.90 -1.84 -15.02
N SER A 77 -9.91 -0.85 -14.13
CA SER A 77 -10.93 0.21 -14.12
C SER A 77 -10.82 1.17 -15.30
N GLY A 78 -9.65 1.27 -15.91
CA GLY A 78 -9.40 2.08 -17.11
C GLY A 78 -9.74 1.37 -18.43
N GLU A 79 -9.98 0.05 -18.40
CA GLU A 79 -10.26 -0.74 -19.59
C GLU A 79 -11.67 -0.49 -20.14
N ALA A 80 -11.78 -0.30 -21.46
CA ALA A 80 -13.06 -0.02 -22.12
C ALA A 80 -13.99 -1.24 -22.19
N TYR A 81 -13.44 -2.47 -22.10
CA TYR A 81 -14.17 -3.71 -22.32
C TYR A 81 -13.74 -4.80 -21.33
N VAL A 82 -14.23 -4.71 -20.09
CA VAL A 82 -14.07 -5.78 -19.09
C VAL A 82 -15.32 -6.66 -19.09
N SER A 83 -15.13 -7.98 -19.17
CA SER A 83 -16.23 -8.96 -19.09
C SER A 83 -16.17 -9.73 -17.76
N VAL A 84 -17.33 -10.20 -17.28
CA VAL A 84 -17.41 -11.03 -16.06
C VAL A 84 -16.56 -12.30 -16.16
N SER A 85 -16.41 -12.86 -17.37
CA SER A 85 -15.54 -14.02 -17.62
C SER A 85 -14.06 -13.79 -17.29
N CYS A 86 -13.59 -12.53 -17.26
CA CYS A 86 -12.21 -12.21 -16.90
C CYS A 86 -11.92 -12.38 -15.40
N VAL A 87 -12.94 -12.38 -14.54
CA VAL A 87 -12.76 -12.40 -13.08
C VAL A 87 -12.02 -13.66 -12.62
N LYS A 88 -12.38 -14.84 -13.13
CA LYS A 88 -11.77 -16.11 -12.72
C LYS A 88 -10.28 -16.21 -13.10
N PRO A 89 -9.88 -15.97 -14.36
CA PRO A 89 -8.45 -15.91 -14.74
C PRO A 89 -7.65 -14.88 -13.93
N VAL A 90 -8.24 -13.73 -13.62
CA VAL A 90 -7.59 -12.68 -12.82
C VAL A 90 -7.32 -13.14 -11.39
N LEU A 91 -8.30 -13.80 -10.75
CA LEU A 91 -8.11 -14.34 -9.41
C LEU A 91 -7.05 -15.46 -9.38
N GLN A 92 -6.96 -16.26 -10.44
CA GLN A 92 -5.90 -17.26 -10.58
C GLN A 92 -4.53 -16.58 -10.70
N LEU A 93 -4.39 -15.58 -11.57
CA LEU A 93 -3.18 -14.77 -11.70
C LEU A 93 -2.75 -14.16 -10.36
N PHE A 94 -3.71 -13.66 -9.57
CA PHE A 94 -3.41 -13.14 -8.25
C PHE A 94 -2.86 -14.19 -7.31
N ASN A 95 -3.47 -15.37 -7.24
CA ASN A 95 -3.04 -16.41 -6.31
C ASN A 95 -1.72 -17.08 -6.70
N GLU A 96 -1.44 -17.16 -8.00
CA GLU A 96 -0.30 -17.91 -8.54
C GLU A 96 0.95 -17.06 -8.75
N GLU A 97 0.78 -15.77 -9.10
CA GLU A 97 1.90 -14.90 -9.45
C GLU A 97 2.01 -13.70 -8.50
N VAL A 98 0.92 -12.95 -8.30
CA VAL A 98 0.99 -11.63 -7.62
C VAL A 98 1.07 -11.75 -6.09
N LEU A 99 0.25 -12.62 -5.50
CA LEU A 99 0.16 -12.88 -4.06
C LEU A 99 0.88 -14.16 -3.68
N LYS A 100 1.77 -14.67 -4.54
CA LYS A 100 2.65 -15.75 -4.16
C LYS A 100 3.72 -15.20 -3.21
N PRO A 101 3.88 -15.77 -2.00
CA PRO A 101 4.95 -15.37 -1.09
C PRO A 101 6.31 -15.58 -1.76
N ASP A 102 7.19 -14.61 -1.60
CA ASP A 102 8.58 -14.68 -2.06
C ASP A 102 9.56 -14.75 -0.87
N ASP A 103 10.78 -15.23 -1.13
CA ASP A 103 11.79 -15.38 -0.06
C ASP A 103 12.29 -14.04 0.48
N THR A 104 12.06 -12.95 -0.25
CA THR A 104 12.42 -11.58 0.16
C THR A 104 11.30 -10.88 0.94
N ASP A 105 10.15 -11.54 1.12
CA ASP A 105 9.05 -11.01 1.88
C ASP A 105 9.32 -11.09 3.38
N THR A 106 8.92 -10.04 4.09
CA THR A 106 8.77 -10.11 5.54
C THR A 106 7.70 -11.14 5.90
N GLU A 107 7.78 -11.72 7.10
CA GLU A 107 6.77 -12.68 7.57
C GLU A 107 5.35 -12.08 7.57
N LEU A 108 5.22 -10.78 7.83
CA LEU A 108 3.96 -10.06 7.70
C LEU A 108 3.48 -10.01 6.24
N THR A 109 4.35 -9.66 5.30
CA THR A 109 3.99 -9.65 3.86
C THR A 109 3.54 -11.03 3.40
N LYS A 110 4.25 -12.09 3.79
CA LYS A 110 3.85 -13.48 3.49
C LYS A 110 2.49 -13.82 4.08
N ALA A 111 2.25 -13.44 5.34
CA ALA A 111 0.97 -13.69 6.01
C ALA A 111 -0.21 -12.96 5.33
N ILE A 112 0.00 -11.72 4.86
CA ILE A 112 -1.00 -10.96 4.11
C ILE A 112 -1.27 -11.65 2.77
N LYS A 113 -0.22 -11.95 1.99
CA LYS A 113 -0.32 -12.63 0.69
C LYS A 113 -1.03 -13.99 0.78
N ASN A 114 -0.82 -14.74 1.87
CA ASN A 114 -1.44 -16.05 2.09
C ASN A 114 -2.94 -15.98 2.45
N ARG A 115 -3.50 -14.82 2.80
CA ARG A 115 -4.96 -14.65 2.96
C ARG A 115 -5.63 -14.53 1.59
N ARG A 116 -5.61 -15.62 0.84
CA ARG A 116 -6.19 -15.72 -0.50
C ARG A 116 -7.71 -15.59 -0.46
N VAL A 117 -8.25 -14.95 -1.50
CA VAL A 117 -9.69 -14.92 -1.75
C VAL A 117 -10.04 -16.18 -2.52
N SER A 118 -10.75 -17.12 -1.88
CA SER A 118 -11.36 -18.25 -2.59
C SER A 118 -12.70 -17.81 -3.16
N CYS A 119 -12.90 -18.04 -4.45
CA CYS A 119 -14.22 -17.99 -5.06
C CYS A 119 -14.67 -19.42 -5.30
N ASP A 120 -15.39 -19.99 -4.33
CA ASP A 120 -16.22 -21.15 -4.57
C ASP A 120 -17.42 -20.67 -5.40
N VAL A 121 -17.39 -20.95 -6.70
CA VAL A 121 -18.51 -20.74 -7.63
C VAL A 121 -19.17 -22.07 -7.89
#